data_AF-A0A817YAU4-F1
#
_entry.id   AF-A0A817YAU4-F1
#
_cell.length_a   1.000
_cell.length_b   1.000
_cell.length_c   1.000
_cell.angle_alpha   90.00
_cell.angle_beta   90.00
_cell.angle_gamma   90.00
#
_symmetry.space_group_name_H-M   'P 1'
#
loop_
_entity.id
_entity.type
_entity.pdbx_description
1 polymer ?
#
loop_
_entity_poly.entity_id
_entity_poly.type
_entity_poly.pdbx_seq_one_letter_code
_entity_poly.pdbx_strand_id
1 'polypeptide(L)'
;MSSSNKKFTIAVEGNIGSGKSSVLAHLANSSLCDVVAEPIENWTNLKGHNILAMLYDDPHRWGFAFQANAQMTLAKLHARPTKAPVKVMERSIYSARYCFVENLYRSKIIQGAEYEILNDWFEMLISNDSCHLDLIIYLRATPETCLQRIQARHRSEEESISLDYLQTLHERHEEWLIHRNCTNLSIPILIVDANQTKERVYNDTNTHVENLISYVYDELWKQVEHDEYPEQRMKNLLSITSNAFVQAVQKQLSNIDLWSDSKDSIKNREYLRNGATICEQWSLAVEQLTGTYWRNYNPHPWKGEPFKATYLLQFKKRLNEIISIRSSYEQSIRFSSTTNKENLSPKKVFAPFTNLNAIQIDPYTDSQWYSAVNQFENLMTNTDRDVAKQLREHFQTIRSNPQQMLVDFKRYSDLIQRETIRKDLASERELLLGQLESDIRTLTDEFNNLINGRMGVGGKKSITRGVNRTVIAGLLDASRQIETKVKIFCFLKFTI
;
A
#
# COMPACT_ATOMS: atom_id res chain seq x y z
N MET A 1 18.48 -26.21 22.68
CA MET A 1 18.80 -24.78 22.88
C MET A 1 17.97 -24.00 21.89
N SER A 2 17.17 -23.05 22.40
CA SER A 2 16.13 -22.32 21.68
C SER A 2 16.68 -21.54 20.48
N SER A 3 16.19 -21.82 19.29
CA SER A 3 16.30 -20.92 18.14
C SER A 3 15.67 -19.58 18.55
N SER A 4 16.50 -18.57 18.78
CA SER A 4 16.08 -17.25 19.26
C SER A 4 15.01 -16.67 18.34
N ASN A 5 13.94 -16.19 18.95
CA ASN A 5 12.81 -15.47 18.38
C ASN A 5 13.27 -14.11 17.77
N LYS A 6 14.22 -14.11 16.81
CA LYS A 6 14.76 -12.90 16.18
C LYS A 6 13.61 -12.24 15.40
N LYS A 7 13.19 -11.05 15.85
CA LYS A 7 12.05 -10.30 15.31
C LYS A 7 12.53 -9.38 14.18
N PHE A 8 11.71 -9.25 13.14
CA PHE A 8 12.03 -8.44 11.97
C PHE A 8 12.09 -6.96 12.35
N THR A 9 13.23 -6.31 12.14
CA THR A 9 13.49 -4.93 12.56
C THR A 9 13.67 -4.01 11.36
N ILE A 10 12.86 -2.95 11.33
CA ILE A 10 12.83 -1.93 10.29
C ILE A 10 13.29 -0.60 10.87
N ALA A 11 14.23 0.07 10.22
CA ALA A 11 14.56 1.46 10.51
C ALA A 11 13.91 2.39 9.49
N VAL A 12 13.16 3.39 9.94
CA VAL A 12 12.66 4.46 9.09
C VAL A 12 13.65 5.63 9.18
N GLU A 13 14.36 5.86 8.08
CA GLU A 13 15.42 6.84 7.95
C GLU A 13 15.00 8.03 7.09
N GLY A 14 15.71 9.14 7.23
CA GLY A 14 15.52 10.33 6.42
C GLY A 14 15.83 11.63 7.15
N ASN A 15 15.89 12.72 6.40
CA ASN A 15 16.27 14.03 6.91
C ASN A 15 15.32 14.53 8.03
N ILE A 16 15.77 15.50 8.82
CA ILE A 16 14.92 16.18 9.80
C ILE A 16 13.73 16.78 9.05
N GLY A 17 12.50 16.59 9.53
CA GLY A 17 11.30 17.05 8.81
C GLY A 17 10.82 16.18 7.65
N SER A 18 11.43 15.01 7.37
CA SER A 18 11.03 14.15 6.24
C SER A 18 9.66 13.45 6.40
N GLY A 19 9.06 13.49 7.60
CA GLY A 19 7.74 12.88 7.87
C GLY A 19 7.78 11.52 8.58
N LYS A 20 8.94 11.10 9.10
CA LYS A 20 9.13 9.82 9.82
C LYS A 20 8.10 9.60 10.92
N SER A 21 7.95 10.55 11.86
CA SER A 21 7.02 10.39 12.98
C SER A 21 5.57 10.18 12.52
N SER A 22 5.17 10.80 11.39
CA SER A 22 3.84 10.61 10.80
C SER A 22 3.67 9.19 10.23
N VAL A 23 4.69 8.67 9.54
CA VAL A 23 4.70 7.29 9.03
C VAL A 23 4.69 6.29 10.18
N LEU A 24 5.46 6.53 11.23
CA LEU A 24 5.46 5.71 12.44
C LEU A 24 4.10 5.70 13.13
N ALA A 25 3.46 6.87 13.29
CA ALA A 25 2.12 6.97 13.87
C ALA A 25 1.09 6.19 13.05
N HIS A 26 1.22 6.20 11.72
CA HIS A 26 0.38 5.40 10.84
C HIS A 26 0.63 3.89 11.01
N LEU A 27 1.90 3.47 11.04
CA LEU A 27 2.28 2.07 11.26
C LEU A 27 1.92 1.57 12.67
N ALA A 28 1.87 2.44 13.67
CA ALA A 28 1.45 2.12 15.03
C ALA A 28 -0.02 1.68 15.13
N ASN A 29 -0.86 2.05 14.14
CA ASN A 29 -2.23 1.55 14.08
C ASN A 29 -2.31 0.06 13.70
N SER A 30 -1.21 -0.53 13.22
CA SER A 30 -1.14 -1.97 12.92
C SER A 30 -0.77 -2.77 14.16
N SER A 31 -1.57 -3.81 14.47
CA SER A 31 -1.26 -4.74 15.56
C SER A 31 -0.03 -5.62 15.31
N LEU A 32 0.57 -5.55 14.12
CA LEU A 32 1.78 -6.30 13.75
C LEU A 32 3.07 -5.55 14.04
N CYS A 33 3.00 -4.23 14.24
CA CYS A 33 4.15 -3.37 14.40
C CYS A 33 4.25 -2.87 15.84
N ASP A 34 5.42 -3.04 16.45
CA ASP A 34 5.81 -2.28 17.64
C ASP A 34 6.68 -1.11 17.18
N VAL A 35 6.18 0.10 17.44
CA VAL A 35 6.81 1.32 16.98
C VAL A 35 7.69 1.90 18.09
N VAL A 36 8.92 2.21 17.73
CA VAL A 36 9.93 2.82 18.60
C VAL A 36 10.21 4.21 18.06
N ALA A 37 9.56 5.22 18.65
CA ALA A 37 9.80 6.61 18.30
C ALA A 37 11.20 7.08 18.72
N GLU A 38 11.66 8.18 18.12
CA GLU A 38 12.92 8.83 18.48
C GLU A 38 12.87 9.29 19.96
N PRO A 39 13.90 9.07 20.78
CA PRO A 39 13.86 9.32 22.21
C PRO A 39 14.08 10.81 22.54
N ILE A 40 13.29 11.69 21.92
CA ILE A 40 13.42 13.15 22.04
C ILE A 40 13.31 13.58 23.51
N GLU A 41 12.39 12.98 24.28
CA GLU A 41 12.25 13.26 25.72
C GLU A 41 13.55 12.99 26.51
N ASN A 42 14.31 11.97 26.12
CA ASN A 42 15.59 11.66 26.77
C ASN A 42 16.68 12.69 26.42
N TRP A 43 16.58 13.33 25.26
CA TRP A 43 17.53 14.33 24.79
C TRP A 43 17.17 15.74 25.24
N THR A 44 15.88 16.03 25.45
CA THR A 44 15.42 17.30 26.01
C THR A 44 15.46 17.33 27.54
N ASN A 45 15.51 16.17 28.20
CA ASN A 45 15.63 16.07 29.65
C ASN A 45 16.60 14.95 30.08
N LEU A 46 17.89 15.14 29.81
CA LEU A 46 18.95 14.30 30.35
C LEU A 46 19.21 14.70 31.81
N LYS A 47 18.40 14.17 32.73
CA LYS A 47 18.51 14.44 34.18
C LYS A 47 18.51 15.95 34.52
N GLY A 48 17.62 16.71 33.87
CA GLY A 48 17.50 18.17 34.04
C GLY A 48 18.26 19.00 33.01
N HIS A 49 18.98 18.37 32.07
CA HIS A 49 19.70 19.08 31.01
C HIS A 49 19.10 18.82 29.63
N ASN A 50 18.80 19.89 28.88
CA ASN A 50 18.36 19.80 27.48
C ASN A 50 19.57 19.76 26.55
N ILE A 51 20.16 18.58 26.37
CA ILE A 51 21.37 18.41 25.55
C ILE A 51 21.10 18.63 24.06
N LEU A 52 19.84 18.48 23.62
CA LEU A 52 19.43 18.81 22.25
C LEU A 52 19.46 20.32 21.99
N ALA A 53 18.93 21.13 22.91
CA ALA A 53 19.02 22.59 22.81
C ALA A 53 20.49 23.05 22.88
N MET A 54 21.27 22.49 23.80
CA MET A 54 22.71 22.79 23.92
C MET A 54 23.50 22.49 22.63
N LEU A 55 23.13 21.42 21.91
CA LEU A 55 23.71 21.11 20.59
C LEU A 55 23.44 22.24 19.58
N TYR A 56 22.20 22.72 19.50
CA TYR A 56 21.84 23.75 18.52
C TYR A 56 22.36 25.14 18.92
N ASP A 57 22.55 25.41 20.21
CA ASP A 57 23.12 26.66 20.71
C ASP A 57 24.64 26.72 20.49
N ASP A 58 25.38 25.65 20.78
CA ASP A 58 26.83 25.56 20.57
C ASP A 58 27.24 24.15 20.08
N PRO A 59 27.16 23.92 18.76
CA PRO A 59 27.53 22.64 18.16
C PRO A 59 28.99 22.24 18.40
N HIS A 60 29.91 23.22 18.50
CA HIS A 60 31.34 22.93 18.72
C HIS A 60 31.60 22.39 20.11
N ARG A 61 30.89 22.90 21.12
CA ARG A 61 31.04 22.42 22.50
C ARG A 61 30.30 21.10 22.75
N TRP A 62 29.11 20.96 22.18
CA TRP A 62 28.16 19.89 22.53
C TRP A 62 28.00 18.80 21.48
N GLY A 63 28.54 18.99 20.27
CA GLY A 63 28.46 18.03 19.16
C GLY A 63 28.90 16.63 19.55
N PHE A 64 30.11 16.49 20.09
CA PHE A 64 30.64 15.21 20.55
C PHE A 64 29.76 14.56 21.64
N ALA A 65 29.44 15.32 22.69
CA ALA A 65 28.66 14.80 23.83
C ALA A 65 27.25 14.36 23.41
N PHE A 66 26.60 15.12 22.53
CA PHE A 66 25.29 14.77 22.00
C PHE A 66 25.37 13.49 21.17
N GLN A 67 26.33 13.36 20.23
CA GLN A 67 26.42 12.17 19.38
C GLN A 67 26.74 10.90 20.19
N ALA A 68 27.60 10.99 21.21
CA ALA A 68 27.86 9.87 22.13
C ALA A 68 26.59 9.43 22.85
N ASN A 69 25.79 10.39 23.35
CA ASN A 69 24.51 10.11 24.00
C ASN A 69 23.47 9.55 23.00
N ALA A 70 23.43 10.07 21.77
CA ALA A 70 22.51 9.62 20.72
C ALA A 70 22.81 8.16 20.32
N GLN A 71 24.07 7.81 20.06
CA GLN A 71 24.46 6.42 19.75
C GLN A 71 24.09 5.47 20.88
N MET A 72 24.37 5.83 22.14
CA MET A 72 24.04 5.03 23.31
C MET A 72 22.52 4.83 23.48
N THR A 73 21.74 5.91 23.33
CA THR A 73 20.28 5.84 23.47
C THR A 73 19.64 5.03 22.33
N LEU A 74 20.10 5.21 21.08
CA LEU A 74 19.64 4.43 19.94
C LEU A 74 20.01 2.94 20.07
N ALA A 75 21.22 2.61 20.54
CA ALA A 75 21.62 1.22 20.79
C ALA A 75 20.71 0.54 21.84
N LYS A 76 20.33 1.26 22.90
CA LYS A 76 19.38 0.75 23.90
C LYS A 76 17.99 0.51 23.32
N LEU A 77 17.53 1.39 22.41
CA LEU A 77 16.26 1.19 21.71
C LEU A 77 16.31 -0.01 20.76
N HIS A 78 17.46 -0.23 20.12
CA HIS A 78 17.72 -1.42 19.30
C HIS A 78 17.61 -2.70 20.14
N ALA A 79 18.24 -2.72 21.31
CA ALA A 79 18.19 -3.84 22.24
C ALA A 79 16.83 -4.03 22.95
N ARG A 80 15.86 -3.10 22.78
CA ARG A 80 14.56 -3.16 23.46
C ARG A 80 13.79 -4.42 23.01
N PRO A 81 13.35 -5.29 23.93
CA PRO A 81 12.55 -6.45 23.57
C PRO A 81 11.16 -5.98 23.10
N THR A 82 10.64 -6.65 22.07
CA THR A 82 9.31 -6.39 21.54
C THR A 82 8.44 -7.64 21.56
N LYS A 83 7.13 -7.45 21.79
CA LYS A 83 6.13 -8.51 21.71
C LYS A 83 5.53 -8.64 20.30
N ALA A 84 5.66 -7.61 19.46
CA ALA A 84 5.14 -7.61 18.10
C ALA A 84 6.06 -8.41 17.15
N PRO A 85 5.52 -8.94 16.04
CA PRO A 85 6.33 -9.64 15.04
C PRO A 85 7.31 -8.72 14.31
N VAL A 86 6.95 -7.44 14.12
CA VAL A 86 7.77 -6.43 13.45
C VAL A 86 8.08 -5.29 14.42
N LYS A 87 9.34 -4.89 14.52
CA LYS A 87 9.80 -3.70 15.24
C LYS A 87 10.11 -2.60 14.22
N VAL A 88 9.50 -1.44 14.35
CA VAL A 88 9.73 -0.29 13.45
C VAL A 88 10.32 0.85 14.27
N MET A 89 11.47 1.38 13.88
CA MET A 89 12.21 2.37 14.64
C MET A 89 12.34 3.70 13.89
N GLU A 90 12.20 4.82 14.60
CA GLU A 90 12.52 6.15 14.09
C GLU A 90 14.02 6.38 14.21
N ARG A 91 14.72 6.29 13.08
CA ARG A 91 16.19 6.27 13.01
C ARG A 91 16.84 5.07 13.69
N SER A 92 18.03 4.76 13.23
CA SER A 92 18.89 3.71 13.77
C SER A 92 20.24 4.27 14.21
N ILE A 93 21.02 3.43 14.89
CA ILE A 93 22.41 3.76 15.22
C ILE A 93 23.24 4.06 13.96
N TYR A 94 22.85 3.53 12.80
CA TYR A 94 23.52 3.74 11.53
C TYR A 94 23.39 5.18 11.03
N SER A 95 22.23 5.83 11.13
CA SER A 95 22.11 7.24 10.72
C SER A 95 22.82 8.18 11.68
N ALA A 96 22.89 7.84 12.98
CA ALA A 96 23.75 8.57 13.91
C ALA A 96 25.21 8.58 13.44
N ARG A 97 25.75 7.44 13.00
CA ARG A 97 27.14 7.33 12.53
C ARG A 97 27.37 7.89 11.13
N TYR A 98 26.61 7.46 10.14
CA TYR A 98 26.88 7.74 8.72
C TYR A 98 26.31 9.08 8.25
N CYS A 99 25.32 9.63 8.97
CA CYS A 99 24.81 10.96 8.66
C CYS A 99 25.29 12.00 9.67
N PHE A 100 24.96 11.85 10.96
CA PHE A 100 25.17 12.93 11.92
C PHE A 100 26.64 13.10 12.35
N VAL A 101 27.32 12.02 12.76
CA VAL A 101 28.74 12.07 13.11
C VAL A 101 29.59 12.47 11.90
N GLU A 102 29.30 11.89 10.74
CA GLU A 102 29.97 12.25 9.47
C GLU A 102 29.79 13.73 9.14
N ASN A 103 28.59 14.27 9.33
CA ASN A 103 28.31 15.70 9.12
C ASN A 103 29.13 16.57 10.06
N LEU A 104 29.15 16.27 11.37
CA LEU A 104 29.93 17.05 12.33
C LEU A 104 31.42 17.06 12.00
N TYR A 105 31.98 15.92 11.57
CA TYR A 105 33.38 15.82 11.21
C TYR A 105 33.71 16.60 9.93
N ARG A 106 32.91 16.44 8.87
CA ARG A 106 33.11 17.17 7.59
C ARG A 106 32.91 18.67 7.73
N SER A 107 31.99 19.10 8.58
CA SER A 107 31.80 20.50 8.94
C SER A 107 32.87 21.03 9.90
N LYS A 108 33.85 20.23 10.31
CA LYS A 108 34.93 20.57 11.26
C LYS A 108 34.41 21.04 12.62
N ILE A 109 33.23 20.55 13.01
CA ILE A 109 32.64 20.83 14.32
C ILE A 109 33.33 20.00 15.39
N ILE A 110 33.58 18.71 15.09
CA ILE A 110 34.37 17.79 15.92
C ILE A 110 35.74 17.52 15.29
N GLN A 111 36.74 17.23 16.12
CA GLN A 111 38.10 16.93 15.69
C GLN A 111 38.27 15.45 15.32
N GLY A 112 39.40 15.12 14.66
CA GLY A 112 39.70 13.74 14.24
C GLY A 112 39.68 12.74 15.40
N ALA A 113 40.27 13.08 16.55
CA ALA A 113 40.24 12.18 17.71
C ALA A 113 38.82 11.92 18.24
N GLU A 114 37.96 12.94 18.26
CA GLU A 114 36.56 12.80 18.68
C GLU A 114 35.75 11.93 17.70
N TYR A 115 36.04 12.06 16.40
CA TYR A 115 35.44 11.24 15.35
C TYR A 115 35.84 9.77 15.49
N GLU A 116 37.13 9.47 15.67
CA GLU A 116 37.61 8.08 15.86
C GLU A 116 37.00 7.45 17.10
N ILE A 117 36.91 8.19 18.22
CA ILE A 117 36.21 7.70 19.42
C ILE A 117 34.76 7.34 19.09
N LEU A 118 34.00 8.21 18.45
CA LEU A 118 32.60 7.91 18.08
C LEU A 118 32.48 6.75 17.09
N ASN A 119 33.51 6.49 16.28
CA ASN A 119 33.57 5.34 15.39
C ASN A 119 33.83 4.04 16.17
N ASP A 120 34.81 4.01 17.06
CA ASP A 120 35.12 2.84 17.90
C ASP A 120 33.92 2.45 18.77
N TRP A 121 33.23 3.45 19.34
CA TRP A 121 32.01 3.23 20.11
C TRP A 121 30.90 2.64 19.24
N PHE A 122 30.72 3.14 18.03
CA PHE A 122 29.76 2.59 17.07
C PHE A 122 30.08 1.13 16.73
N GLU A 123 31.32 0.82 16.38
CA GLU A 123 31.77 -0.54 16.03
C GLU A 123 31.56 -1.52 17.19
N MET A 124 31.90 -1.11 18.41
CA MET A 124 31.64 -1.89 19.62
C MET A 124 30.14 -2.16 19.80
N LEU A 125 29.27 -1.17 19.60
CA LEU A 125 27.83 -1.31 19.81
C LEU A 125 27.16 -2.21 18.76
N ILE A 126 27.62 -2.19 17.50
CA ILE A 126 27.08 -3.07 16.46
C ILE A 126 27.61 -4.50 16.55
N SER A 127 28.82 -4.70 17.11
CA SER A 127 29.44 -6.03 17.26
C SER A 127 28.63 -6.99 18.17
N ASN A 128 27.78 -6.45 19.04
CA ASN A 128 26.99 -7.22 19.99
C ASN A 128 25.68 -7.81 19.41
N ASP A 129 25.47 -7.77 18.08
CA ASP A 129 24.31 -8.28 17.31
C ASP A 129 22.92 -7.75 17.77
N SER A 130 22.90 -6.84 18.75
CA SER A 130 21.69 -6.23 19.30
C SER A 130 21.12 -5.12 18.42
N CYS A 131 21.90 -4.63 17.45
CA CYS A 131 21.56 -3.52 16.55
C CYS A 131 21.28 -3.97 15.11
N HIS A 132 20.97 -5.26 14.92
CA HIS A 132 20.64 -5.82 13.60
C HIS A 132 19.41 -5.16 12.99
N LEU A 133 19.48 -4.90 11.67
CA LEU A 133 18.37 -4.38 10.86
C LEU A 133 18.11 -5.32 9.68
N ASP A 134 16.83 -5.58 9.43
CA ASP A 134 16.38 -6.37 8.29
C ASP A 134 15.92 -5.50 7.11
N LEU A 135 15.64 -4.21 7.35
CA LEU A 135 15.25 -3.23 6.34
C LEU A 135 15.52 -1.79 6.80
N ILE A 136 15.91 -0.95 5.83
CA ILE A 136 15.85 0.51 5.96
C ILE A 136 14.78 1.07 5.02
N ILE A 137 13.81 1.82 5.56
CA ILE A 137 12.87 2.64 4.78
C ILE A 137 13.40 4.07 4.75
N TYR A 138 13.90 4.51 3.61
CA TYR A 138 14.38 5.87 3.41
C TYR A 138 13.25 6.78 2.90
N LEU A 139 12.75 7.66 3.78
CA LEU A 139 11.82 8.72 3.41
C LEU A 139 12.60 9.89 2.79
N ARG A 140 12.65 9.90 1.46
CA ARG A 140 13.39 10.88 0.66
C ARG A 140 12.52 12.12 0.42
N ALA A 141 12.81 13.20 1.14
CA ALA A 141 12.19 14.52 0.95
C ALA A 141 13.26 15.56 0.63
N THR A 142 12.91 16.59 -0.16
CA THR A 142 13.84 17.69 -0.44
C THR A 142 14.09 18.54 0.81
N PRO A 143 15.27 19.17 0.95
CA PRO A 143 15.58 20.07 2.05
C PRO A 143 14.55 21.19 2.24
N GLU A 144 13.99 21.73 1.15
CA GLU A 144 12.98 22.78 1.18
C GLU A 144 11.67 22.27 1.79
N THR A 145 11.23 21.08 1.39
CA THR A 145 10.05 20.41 1.94
C THR A 145 10.25 20.10 3.42
N CYS A 146 11.45 19.67 3.80
CA CYS A 146 11.81 19.40 5.19
C CYS A 146 11.73 20.67 6.04
N LEU A 147 12.30 21.79 5.57
CA LEU A 147 12.27 23.07 6.26
C LEU A 147 10.85 23.58 6.46
N GLN A 148 10.01 23.53 5.42
CA GLN A 148 8.60 23.91 5.52
C GLN A 148 7.86 23.10 6.60
N ARG A 149 8.15 21.81 6.71
CA ARG A 149 7.54 20.92 7.72
C ARG A 149 8.06 21.19 9.13
N ILE A 150 9.34 21.51 9.29
CA ILE A 150 9.93 21.91 10.57
C ILE A 150 9.27 23.20 11.05
N GLN A 151 9.19 24.20 10.18
CA GLN A 151 8.55 25.48 10.48
C GLN A 151 7.08 25.30 10.88
N ALA A 152 6.31 24.49 10.15
CA ALA A 152 4.91 24.20 10.48
C ALA A 152 4.72 23.45 11.82
N ARG A 153 5.77 22.76 12.31
CA ARG A 153 5.71 22.00 13.58
C ARG A 153 6.01 22.87 14.81
N HIS A 154 6.62 24.04 14.63
CA HIS A 154 6.88 25.03 15.69
C HIS A 154 7.54 24.46 16.96
N ARG A 155 8.65 23.72 16.81
CA ARG A 155 9.48 23.31 17.95
C ARG A 155 10.56 24.36 18.22
N SER A 156 10.62 24.86 19.45
CA SER A 156 11.56 25.89 19.90
C SER A 156 13.04 25.54 19.63
N GLU A 157 13.42 24.27 19.83
CA GLU A 157 14.79 23.79 19.67
C GLU A 157 15.22 23.69 18.20
N GLU A 158 14.26 23.68 17.27
CA GLU A 158 14.51 23.48 15.84
C GLU A 158 14.39 24.79 15.03
N GLU A 159 14.13 25.92 15.69
CA GLU A 159 13.96 27.23 15.03
C GLU A 159 15.25 27.73 14.36
N SER A 160 16.42 27.35 14.90
CA SER A 160 17.73 27.73 14.38
C SER A 160 18.20 26.88 13.19
N ILE A 161 17.44 25.86 12.79
CA ILE A 161 17.82 24.95 11.69
C ILE A 161 17.78 25.69 10.35
N SER A 162 18.94 25.80 9.71
CA SER A 162 19.10 26.42 8.40
C SER A 162 18.82 25.46 7.24
N LEU A 163 18.46 26.01 6.07
CA LEU A 163 18.32 25.23 4.83
C LEU A 163 19.65 24.56 4.43
N ASP A 164 20.77 25.25 4.61
CA ASP A 164 22.12 24.79 4.28
C ASP A 164 22.50 23.54 5.11
N TYR A 165 22.16 23.54 6.40
CA TYR A 165 22.33 22.38 7.26
C TYR A 165 21.49 21.19 6.78
N LEU A 166 20.22 21.42 6.40
CA LEU A 166 19.36 20.37 5.85
C LEU A 166 19.87 19.86 4.50
N GLN A 167 20.46 20.70 3.66
CA GLN A 167 21.10 20.30 2.41
C GLN A 167 22.29 19.39 2.67
N THR A 168 23.18 19.77 3.59
CA THR A 168 24.35 18.95 3.93
C THR A 168 23.92 17.59 4.48
N LEU A 169 22.92 17.56 5.39
CA LEU A 169 22.36 16.31 5.89
C LEU A 169 21.69 15.47 4.81
N HIS A 170 21.01 16.09 3.84
CA HIS A 170 20.41 15.37 2.71
C HIS A 170 21.49 14.65 1.91
N GLU A 171 22.59 15.33 1.57
CA GLU A 171 23.73 14.73 0.88
C GLU A 171 24.33 13.55 1.65
N ARG A 172 24.45 13.65 2.99
CA ARG A 172 24.91 12.52 3.81
C ARG A 172 23.98 11.31 3.70
N HIS A 173 22.67 11.52 3.68
CA HIS A 173 21.69 10.44 3.51
C HIS A 173 21.76 9.84 2.10
N GLU A 174 21.93 10.66 1.06
CA GLU A 174 22.08 10.17 -0.32
C GLU A 174 23.38 9.36 -0.50
N GLU A 175 24.50 9.84 0.03
CA GLU A 175 25.78 9.10 0.00
C GLU A 175 25.69 7.75 0.70
N TRP A 176 24.99 7.69 1.84
CA TRP A 176 24.81 6.46 2.59
C TRP A 176 23.79 5.51 1.93
N LEU A 177 22.58 5.98 1.65
CA LEU A 177 21.43 5.13 1.31
C LEU A 177 21.22 4.90 -0.18
N ILE A 178 21.67 5.83 -1.03
CA ILE A 178 21.53 5.74 -2.50
C ILE A 178 22.83 5.26 -3.13
N HIS A 179 23.93 5.96 -2.84
CA HIS A 179 25.21 5.68 -3.47
C HIS A 179 26.00 4.54 -2.80
N ARG A 180 25.64 4.19 -1.56
CA ARG A 180 26.31 3.16 -0.74
C ARG A 180 27.82 3.39 -0.59
N ASN A 181 28.25 4.65 -0.63
CA ASN A 181 29.67 5.02 -0.64
C ASN A 181 30.36 4.75 0.71
N CYS A 182 29.59 4.62 1.79
CA CYS A 182 30.12 4.59 3.16
C CYS A 182 29.91 3.26 3.89
N THR A 183 29.32 2.23 3.26
CA THR A 183 28.97 0.98 3.93
C THR A 183 28.94 -0.25 3.02
N ASN A 184 29.45 -1.39 3.51
CA ASN A 184 29.22 -2.73 2.93
C ASN A 184 27.95 -3.41 3.49
N LEU A 185 26.96 -2.63 3.92
CA LEU A 185 25.74 -3.19 4.52
C LEU A 185 24.89 -3.86 3.42
N SER A 186 24.73 -5.18 3.51
CA SER A 186 23.79 -5.97 2.69
C SER A 186 22.33 -5.76 3.11
N ILE A 187 22.01 -4.68 3.84
CA ILE A 187 20.66 -4.41 4.32
C ILE A 187 19.84 -3.87 3.14
N PRO A 188 18.62 -4.38 2.94
CA PRO A 188 17.69 -3.86 1.94
C PRO A 188 17.31 -2.40 2.23
N ILE A 189 17.23 -1.57 1.18
CA ILE A 189 16.85 -0.16 1.30
C ILE A 189 15.62 0.11 0.42
N LEU A 190 14.57 0.60 1.04
CA LEU A 190 13.32 0.97 0.40
C LEU A 190 13.20 2.49 0.34
N ILE A 191 13.20 3.06 -0.87
CA ILE A 191 13.14 4.51 -1.05
C ILE A 191 11.68 4.91 -1.26
N VAL A 192 11.18 5.81 -0.41
CA VAL A 192 9.83 6.38 -0.53
C VAL A 192 9.95 7.86 -0.80
N ASP A 193 9.33 8.33 -1.88
CA ASP A 193 9.25 9.76 -2.20
C ASP A 193 8.31 10.47 -1.23
N ALA A 194 8.90 11.14 -0.25
CA ALA A 194 8.19 11.83 0.82
C ALA A 194 7.84 13.29 0.45
N ASN A 195 7.95 13.71 -0.82
CA ASN A 195 7.49 15.02 -1.29
C ASN A 195 5.99 15.04 -1.65
N GLN A 196 5.33 13.88 -1.65
CA GLN A 196 3.93 13.73 -2.03
C GLN A 196 2.95 13.97 -0.86
N THR A 197 1.63 13.92 -1.14
CA THR A 197 0.59 14.06 -0.10
C THR A 197 0.65 12.91 0.91
N LYS A 198 0.22 13.17 2.16
CA LYS A 198 0.30 12.19 3.26
C LYS A 198 -0.37 10.86 2.90
N GLU A 199 -1.51 10.91 2.23
CA GLU A 199 -2.26 9.73 1.80
C GLU A 199 -1.51 8.89 0.77
N ARG A 200 -0.78 9.53 -0.16
CA ARG A 200 0.08 8.82 -1.12
C ARG A 200 1.30 8.24 -0.45
N VAL A 201 1.95 8.98 0.46
CA VAL A 201 3.09 8.45 1.22
C VAL A 201 2.68 7.25 2.07
N TYR A 202 1.49 7.25 2.68
CA TYR A 202 0.97 6.11 3.44
C TYR A 202 0.60 4.93 2.55
N ASN A 203 -0.04 5.18 1.41
CA ASN A 203 -0.37 4.13 0.44
C ASN A 203 0.89 3.53 -0.19
N ASP A 204 1.88 4.36 -0.52
CA ASP A 204 3.19 3.92 -1.03
C ASP A 204 3.90 3.13 0.06
N THR A 205 3.97 3.61 1.30
CA THR A 205 4.61 2.86 2.40
C THR A 205 3.94 1.50 2.64
N ASN A 206 2.60 1.43 2.64
CA ASN A 206 1.87 0.17 2.77
C ASN A 206 2.13 -0.76 1.57
N THR A 207 2.03 -0.24 0.35
CA THR A 207 2.35 -0.97 -0.89
C THR A 207 3.83 -1.41 -0.93
N HIS A 208 4.72 -0.66 -0.29
CA HIS A 208 6.15 -0.92 -0.29
C HIS A 208 6.57 -1.89 0.83
N VAL A 209 5.85 -1.99 1.95
CA VAL A 209 5.99 -3.10 2.91
C VAL A 209 5.51 -4.43 2.29
N GLU A 210 4.58 -4.38 1.34
CA GLU A 210 4.23 -5.54 0.51
C GLU A 210 5.33 -5.86 -0.53
N ASN A 211 5.94 -4.83 -1.16
CA ASN A 211 7.12 -5.00 -2.02
C ASN A 211 8.35 -5.48 -1.25
N LEU A 212 8.47 -5.18 0.04
CA LEU A 212 9.54 -5.66 0.91
C LEU A 212 9.49 -7.17 1.07
N ILE A 213 8.30 -7.73 1.23
CA ILE A 213 8.11 -9.18 1.34
C ILE A 213 8.50 -9.82 0.00
N SER A 214 8.13 -9.19 -1.11
CA SER A 214 8.58 -9.59 -2.44
C SER A 214 10.12 -9.55 -2.55
N TYR A 215 10.76 -8.49 -2.06
CA TYR A 215 12.21 -8.32 -2.03
C TYR A 215 12.90 -9.38 -1.15
N VAL A 216 12.41 -9.65 0.06
CA VAL A 216 12.99 -10.67 0.96
C VAL A 216 12.89 -12.06 0.34
N TYR A 217 11.78 -12.38 -0.31
CA TYR A 217 11.68 -13.63 -1.06
C TYR A 217 12.62 -13.65 -2.26
N ASP A 218 12.76 -12.53 -2.97
CA ASP A 218 13.61 -12.43 -4.15
C ASP A 218 15.08 -12.60 -3.79
N GLU A 219 15.56 -11.96 -2.72
CA GLU A 219 16.92 -12.16 -2.20
C GLU A 219 17.12 -13.58 -1.68
N LEU A 220 16.17 -14.11 -0.90
CA LEU A 220 16.26 -15.48 -0.38
C LEU A 220 16.28 -16.51 -1.51
N TRP A 221 15.52 -16.26 -2.59
CA TRP A 221 15.57 -17.10 -3.77
C TRP A 221 16.93 -16.95 -4.42
N LYS A 222 17.34 -15.74 -4.82
CA LYS A 222 18.54 -15.46 -5.62
C LYS A 222 19.87 -15.51 -4.86
N GLN A 223 19.85 -15.93 -3.59
CA GLN A 223 21.05 -16.02 -2.77
C GLN A 223 22.09 -16.95 -3.42
N VAL A 224 23.36 -16.59 -3.31
CA VAL A 224 24.49 -17.35 -3.88
C VAL A 224 25.52 -17.76 -2.84
N GLU A 225 25.31 -17.43 -1.56
CA GLU A 225 26.23 -17.71 -0.46
C GLU A 225 26.13 -19.17 0.02
N HIS A 226 24.99 -19.81 -0.24
CA HIS A 226 24.67 -21.19 0.13
C HIS A 226 24.05 -21.96 -1.03
N ASP A 227 23.85 -23.27 -0.83
CA ASP A 227 23.14 -24.13 -1.78
C ASP A 227 21.78 -23.54 -2.17
N GLU A 228 21.39 -23.73 -3.43
CA GLU A 228 20.15 -23.20 -4.01
C GLU A 228 18.93 -23.43 -3.10
N TYR A 229 18.12 -22.39 -2.92
CA TYR A 229 16.95 -22.51 -2.06
C TYR A 229 15.90 -23.44 -2.72
N PRO A 230 15.50 -24.56 -2.08
CA PRO A 230 14.65 -25.54 -2.77
C PRO A 230 13.27 -25.00 -3.14
N GLU A 231 12.82 -25.22 -4.39
CA GLU A 231 11.52 -24.74 -4.89
C GLU A 231 10.35 -25.15 -3.99
N GLN A 232 10.33 -26.41 -3.54
CA GLN A 232 9.27 -26.91 -2.66
C GLN A 232 9.27 -26.20 -1.30
N ARG A 233 10.45 -25.87 -0.77
CA ARG A 233 10.58 -25.13 0.49
C ARG A 233 10.09 -23.69 0.31
N MET A 234 10.32 -23.08 -0.85
CA MET A 234 9.82 -21.74 -1.16
C MET A 234 8.30 -21.74 -1.31
N LYS A 235 7.70 -22.74 -1.98
CA LYS A 235 6.24 -22.93 -2.03
C LYS A 235 5.63 -23.02 -0.63
N ASN A 236 6.24 -23.80 0.26
CA ASN A 236 5.78 -23.93 1.64
C ASN A 236 5.90 -22.60 2.40
N LEU A 237 7.01 -21.88 2.24
CA LEU A 237 7.23 -20.58 2.87
C LEU A 237 6.17 -19.56 2.42
N LEU A 238 5.98 -19.41 1.09
CA LEU A 238 4.97 -18.54 0.50
C LEU A 238 3.56 -18.89 0.98
N SER A 239 3.23 -20.17 1.15
CA SER A 239 1.93 -20.60 1.68
C SER A 239 1.74 -20.21 3.14
N ILE A 240 2.73 -20.47 4.00
CA ILE A 240 2.66 -20.15 5.44
C ILE A 240 2.52 -18.65 5.65
N THR A 241 3.30 -17.85 4.93
CA THR A 241 3.28 -16.40 5.08
C THR A 241 2.04 -15.76 4.48
N SER A 242 1.54 -16.26 3.35
CA SER A 242 0.23 -15.84 2.80
C SER A 242 -0.90 -16.15 3.80
N ASN A 243 -0.87 -17.31 4.46
CA ASN A 243 -1.88 -17.67 5.45
C ASN A 243 -1.78 -16.80 6.71
N ALA A 244 -0.56 -16.54 7.21
CA ALA A 244 -0.35 -15.64 8.35
C ALA A 244 -0.81 -14.20 8.04
N PHE A 245 -0.57 -13.75 6.82
CA PHE A 245 -1.06 -12.47 6.32
C PHE A 245 -2.59 -12.42 6.31
N VAL A 246 -3.27 -13.44 5.78
CA VAL A 246 -4.74 -13.53 5.82
C VAL A 246 -5.24 -13.49 7.27
N GLN A 247 -4.63 -14.25 8.18
CA GLN A 247 -5.02 -14.24 9.60
C GLN A 247 -4.87 -12.86 10.23
N ALA A 248 -3.82 -12.11 9.88
CA ALA A 248 -3.64 -10.75 10.35
C ALA A 248 -4.74 -9.80 9.84
N VAL A 249 -5.08 -9.89 8.54
CA VAL A 249 -6.19 -9.11 7.97
C VAL A 249 -7.53 -9.51 8.59
N GLN A 250 -7.79 -10.81 8.76
CA GLN A 250 -8.99 -11.32 9.43
C GLN A 250 -9.12 -10.78 10.86
N LYS A 251 -8.02 -10.75 11.62
CA LYS A 251 -8.01 -10.19 12.98
C LYS A 251 -8.37 -8.72 12.99
N GLN A 252 -7.84 -7.92 12.06
CA GLN A 252 -8.17 -6.51 11.93
C GLN A 252 -9.64 -6.27 11.56
N LEU A 253 -10.21 -7.10 10.69
CA LEU A 253 -11.59 -6.97 10.24
C LEU A 253 -12.62 -7.60 11.20
N SER A 254 -12.19 -8.44 12.15
CA SER A 254 -13.09 -9.22 13.03
C SER A 254 -14.00 -8.39 13.93
N ASN A 255 -13.61 -7.16 14.27
CA ASN A 255 -14.37 -6.28 15.15
C ASN A 255 -15.33 -5.34 14.39
N ILE A 256 -15.38 -5.46 13.06
CA ILE A 256 -16.20 -4.60 12.22
C ILE A 256 -17.62 -5.14 12.20
N ASP A 257 -18.59 -4.27 12.46
CA ASP A 257 -20.00 -4.62 12.27
C ASP A 257 -20.32 -4.70 10.77
N LEU A 258 -20.51 -5.94 10.33
CA LEU A 258 -20.78 -6.26 8.94
C LEU A 258 -22.23 -6.22 8.56
N TRP A 259 -23.21 -6.22 9.47
CA TRP A 259 -24.62 -6.46 9.10
C TRP A 259 -25.63 -5.46 9.68
N SER A 260 -25.23 -4.55 10.56
CA SER A 260 -26.12 -3.47 11.01
C SER A 260 -26.06 -2.21 10.13
N ASP A 261 -27.10 -1.38 10.19
CA ASP A 261 -27.06 0.00 9.68
C ASP A 261 -26.54 0.94 10.77
N SER A 262 -25.23 0.89 11.01
CA SER A 262 -24.52 1.86 11.84
C SER A 262 -24.10 3.07 11.01
N LYS A 263 -23.81 4.19 11.68
CA LYS A 263 -23.19 5.37 11.03
C LYS A 263 -21.85 5.04 10.37
N ASP A 264 -21.23 3.93 10.76
CA ASP A 264 -19.94 3.47 10.27
C ASP A 264 -20.03 2.57 9.03
N SER A 265 -21.22 2.26 8.48
CA SER A 265 -21.36 1.33 7.33
C SER A 265 -20.46 1.67 6.12
N ILE A 266 -20.32 2.96 5.80
CA ILE A 266 -19.45 3.44 4.70
C ILE A 266 -17.98 3.10 5.02
N LYS A 267 -17.53 3.46 6.22
CA LYS A 267 -16.17 3.24 6.71
C LYS A 267 -15.84 1.74 6.81
N ASN A 268 -16.79 0.92 7.26
CA ASN A 268 -16.67 -0.53 7.35
C ASN A 268 -16.43 -1.16 5.97
N ARG A 269 -17.11 -0.66 4.93
CA ARG A 269 -16.87 -1.13 3.55
C ARG A 269 -15.55 -0.67 2.98
N GLU A 270 -15.09 0.53 3.33
CA GLU A 270 -13.73 0.96 2.98
C GLU A 270 -12.68 0.02 3.60
N TYR A 271 -12.84 -0.38 4.86
CA TYR A 271 -11.96 -1.38 5.47
C TYR A 271 -11.97 -2.72 4.75
N LEU A 272 -13.15 -3.23 4.36
CA LEU A 272 -13.26 -4.45 3.56
C LEU A 272 -12.57 -4.31 2.19
N ARG A 273 -12.77 -3.19 1.50
CA ARG A 273 -12.14 -2.90 0.20
C ARG A 273 -10.62 -2.80 0.32
N ASN A 274 -10.13 -2.17 1.38
CA ASN A 274 -8.70 -2.09 1.67
C ASN A 274 -8.14 -3.50 1.92
N GLY A 275 -8.82 -4.32 2.71
CA GLY A 275 -8.45 -5.73 2.92
C GLY A 275 -8.39 -6.53 1.63
N ALA A 276 -9.40 -6.39 0.75
CA ALA A 276 -9.44 -7.07 -0.55
C ALA A 276 -8.33 -6.58 -1.50
N THR A 277 -8.04 -5.27 -1.50
CA THR A 277 -6.97 -4.66 -2.30
C THR A 277 -5.60 -5.19 -1.89
N ILE A 278 -5.32 -5.19 -0.58
CA ILE A 278 -4.06 -5.66 0.00
C ILE A 278 -3.85 -7.16 -0.27
N CYS A 279 -4.92 -7.96 -0.22
CA CYS A 279 -4.86 -9.37 -0.66
C CYS A 279 -4.54 -9.49 -2.15
N GLU A 280 -5.14 -8.67 -3.01
CA GLU A 280 -4.84 -8.71 -4.45
C GLU A 280 -3.39 -8.34 -4.73
N GLN A 281 -2.88 -7.30 -4.09
CA GLN A 281 -1.50 -6.84 -4.25
C GLN A 281 -0.51 -7.93 -3.86
N TRP A 282 -0.72 -8.59 -2.71
CA TRP A 282 0.09 -9.74 -2.30
C TRP A 282 0.08 -10.86 -3.36
N SER A 283 -1.12 -11.24 -3.84
CA SER A 283 -1.23 -12.32 -4.83
C SER A 283 -0.48 -12.00 -6.11
N LEU A 284 -0.65 -10.77 -6.63
CA LEU A 284 0.02 -10.32 -7.85
C LEU A 284 1.54 -10.28 -7.67
N ALA A 285 2.03 -9.81 -6.53
CA ALA A 285 3.47 -9.74 -6.26
C ALA A 285 4.12 -11.12 -6.28
N VAL A 286 3.51 -12.11 -5.61
CA VAL A 286 4.05 -13.49 -5.56
C VAL A 286 3.92 -14.19 -6.91
N GLU A 287 2.82 -13.97 -7.64
CA GLU A 287 2.64 -14.49 -9.00
C GLU A 287 3.68 -13.91 -9.96
N GLN A 288 4.03 -12.62 -9.82
CA GLN A 288 5.05 -11.97 -10.62
C GLN A 288 6.46 -12.48 -10.31
N LEU A 289 6.80 -12.68 -9.02
CA LEU A 289 8.06 -13.30 -8.61
C LEU A 289 8.24 -14.68 -9.22
N THR A 290 7.28 -15.57 -8.98
CA THR A 290 7.39 -16.98 -9.38
C THR A 290 7.17 -17.19 -10.88
N GLY A 291 6.29 -16.41 -11.51
CA GLY A 291 5.93 -16.55 -12.92
C GLY A 291 6.85 -15.81 -13.89
N THR A 292 7.39 -14.66 -13.48
CA THR A 292 8.18 -13.78 -14.36
C THR A 292 9.63 -13.68 -13.90
N TYR A 293 9.90 -13.30 -12.65
CA TYR A 293 11.26 -12.98 -12.22
C TYR A 293 12.12 -14.22 -12.02
N TRP A 294 11.67 -15.16 -11.20
CA TRP A 294 12.42 -16.36 -10.86
C TRP A 294 12.45 -17.38 -11.99
N ARG A 295 11.43 -17.40 -12.85
CA ARG A 295 11.43 -18.23 -14.06
C ARG A 295 12.55 -17.83 -15.03
N ASN A 296 12.94 -16.56 -15.03
CA ASN A 296 14.01 -16.00 -15.85
C ASN A 296 15.35 -15.87 -15.09
N TYR A 297 15.45 -16.40 -13.87
CA TYR A 297 16.69 -16.38 -13.10
C TYR A 297 17.56 -17.59 -13.47
N ASN A 298 18.62 -17.35 -14.25
CA ASN A 298 19.44 -18.41 -14.86
C ASN A 298 20.10 -19.40 -13.87
N PRO A 299 20.63 -18.98 -12.70
CA PRO A 299 21.32 -19.90 -11.79
C PRO A 299 20.41 -21.03 -11.27
N HIS A 300 19.20 -20.71 -10.85
CA HIS A 300 18.18 -21.71 -10.49
C HIS A 300 16.77 -21.20 -10.82
N PRO A 301 16.26 -21.51 -12.03
CA PRO A 301 14.98 -20.98 -12.45
C PRO A 301 13.83 -21.65 -11.69
N TRP A 302 12.76 -20.91 -11.45
CA TRP A 302 11.48 -21.47 -11.04
C TRP A 302 10.92 -22.36 -12.15
N LYS A 303 10.70 -23.65 -11.88
CA LYS A 303 10.29 -24.64 -12.90
C LYS A 303 8.79 -24.88 -12.91
N GLY A 304 8.13 -24.71 -11.76
CA GLY A 304 6.68 -24.92 -11.63
C GLY A 304 5.82 -23.81 -12.24
N GLU A 305 4.51 -23.99 -12.14
CA GLU A 305 3.54 -22.92 -12.40
C GLU A 305 3.73 -21.76 -11.41
N PRO A 306 3.32 -20.52 -11.77
CA PRO A 306 3.30 -19.40 -10.84
C PRO A 306 2.55 -19.76 -9.57
N PHE A 307 3.11 -19.41 -8.41
CA PHE A 307 2.52 -19.72 -7.13
C PHE A 307 1.20 -18.97 -6.96
N LYS A 308 0.14 -19.70 -6.58
CA LYS A 308 -1.17 -19.15 -6.27
C LYS A 308 -1.49 -19.35 -4.80
N ALA A 309 -1.66 -18.25 -4.08
CA ALA A 309 -2.04 -18.27 -2.67
C ALA A 309 -3.55 -18.61 -2.52
N THR A 310 -3.91 -19.89 -2.61
CA THR A 310 -5.31 -20.34 -2.69
C THR A 310 -6.19 -19.82 -1.56
N TYR A 311 -5.72 -19.94 -0.31
CA TYR A 311 -6.48 -19.47 0.86
C TYR A 311 -6.70 -17.95 0.85
N LEU A 312 -5.68 -17.19 0.46
CA LEU A 312 -5.76 -15.74 0.31
C LEU A 312 -6.71 -15.33 -0.81
N LEU A 313 -6.71 -16.04 -1.94
CA LEU A 313 -7.65 -15.78 -3.04
C LEU A 313 -9.09 -16.09 -2.65
N GLN A 314 -9.31 -17.18 -1.89
CA GLN A 314 -10.62 -17.49 -1.30
C GLN A 314 -11.05 -16.40 -0.32
N PHE A 315 -10.11 -15.87 0.49
CA PHE A 315 -10.36 -14.75 1.40
C PHE A 315 -10.73 -13.45 0.71
N LYS A 316 -9.96 -13.05 -0.30
CA LYS A 316 -10.30 -11.92 -1.16
C LYS A 316 -11.69 -12.09 -1.77
N LYS A 317 -12.02 -13.29 -2.28
CA LYS A 317 -13.33 -13.59 -2.86
C LYS A 317 -14.46 -13.37 -1.84
N ARG A 318 -14.32 -13.89 -0.62
CA ARG A 318 -15.29 -13.69 0.47
C ARG A 318 -15.48 -12.21 0.82
N LEU A 319 -14.39 -11.43 0.91
CA LEU A 319 -14.48 -9.99 1.16
C LEU A 319 -15.29 -9.28 0.07
N ASN A 320 -15.04 -9.62 -1.20
CA ASN A 320 -15.79 -9.06 -2.32
C ASN A 320 -17.27 -9.48 -2.31
N GLU A 321 -17.59 -10.73 -1.94
CA GLU A 321 -18.97 -11.19 -1.75
C GLU A 321 -19.69 -10.36 -0.67
N ILE A 322 -19.06 -10.14 0.49
CA ILE A 322 -19.62 -9.30 1.57
C ILE A 322 -19.85 -7.86 1.09
N ILE A 323 -18.87 -7.27 0.40
CA ILE A 323 -18.96 -5.91 -0.16
C ILE A 323 -20.13 -5.82 -1.15
N SER A 324 -20.26 -6.81 -2.04
CA SER A 324 -21.31 -6.84 -3.06
C SER A 324 -22.69 -6.97 -2.44
N ILE A 325 -22.89 -7.90 -1.49
CA ILE A 325 -24.15 -8.08 -0.74
C ILE A 325 -24.59 -6.76 -0.07
N ARG A 326 -23.65 -6.08 0.60
CA ARG A 326 -23.92 -4.81 1.27
C ARG A 326 -24.24 -3.68 0.28
N SER A 327 -23.43 -3.57 -0.76
CA SER A 327 -23.58 -2.54 -1.79
C SER A 327 -24.92 -2.70 -2.52
N SER A 328 -25.29 -3.94 -2.87
CA SER A 328 -26.53 -4.23 -3.58
C SER A 328 -27.76 -3.91 -2.72
N TYR A 329 -27.76 -4.30 -1.45
CA TYR A 329 -28.85 -3.97 -0.52
C TYR A 329 -29.07 -2.45 -0.37
N GLU A 330 -28.00 -1.69 -0.15
CA GLU A 330 -28.11 -0.24 0.00
C GLU A 330 -28.60 0.44 -1.28
N GLN A 331 -28.18 -0.06 -2.43
CA GLN A 331 -28.66 0.43 -3.72
C GLN A 331 -30.15 0.09 -3.89
N SER A 332 -30.59 -1.13 -3.56
CA SER A 332 -32.01 -1.52 -3.60
C SER A 332 -32.88 -0.64 -2.71
N ILE A 333 -32.41 -0.25 -1.52
CA ILE A 333 -33.16 0.67 -0.64
C ILE A 333 -33.29 2.06 -1.24
N ARG A 334 -32.27 2.55 -1.95
CA ARG A 334 -32.32 3.89 -2.58
C ARG A 334 -33.39 3.96 -3.66
N PHE A 335 -33.62 2.88 -4.40
CA PHE A 335 -34.68 2.78 -5.40
C PHE A 335 -36.04 2.42 -4.79
N SER A 336 -36.08 1.73 -3.64
CA SER A 336 -37.36 1.33 -3.04
C SER A 336 -38.22 2.52 -2.59
N SER A 337 -39.54 2.43 -2.83
CA SER A 337 -40.54 3.39 -2.33
C SER A 337 -40.62 3.37 -0.79
N THR A 338 -41.09 4.46 -0.17
CA THR A 338 -41.14 4.61 1.30
C THR A 338 -41.88 3.47 1.99
N THR A 339 -42.92 2.91 1.37
CA THR A 339 -43.73 1.80 1.88
C THR A 339 -42.98 0.45 1.86
N ASN A 340 -42.12 0.22 0.87
CA ASN A 340 -41.31 -1.00 0.78
C ASN A 340 -40.09 -0.99 1.71
N LYS A 341 -39.66 0.19 2.19
CA LYS A 341 -38.50 0.33 3.09
C LYS A 341 -38.72 -0.31 4.45
N GLU A 342 -39.95 -0.38 4.96
CA GLU A 342 -40.25 -1.02 6.25
C GLU A 342 -40.05 -2.56 6.21
N ASN A 343 -40.29 -3.17 5.05
CA ASN A 343 -40.07 -4.60 4.84
C ASN A 343 -38.58 -4.94 4.63
N LEU A 344 -37.77 -3.95 4.24
CA LEU A 344 -36.34 -4.07 3.96
C LEU A 344 -35.45 -3.72 5.15
N SER A 345 -35.92 -3.85 6.39
CA SER A 345 -35.07 -3.55 7.55
C SER A 345 -33.80 -4.44 7.57
N PRO A 346 -32.62 -3.90 7.93
CA PRO A 346 -31.36 -4.66 7.92
C PRO A 346 -31.42 -5.94 8.76
N LYS A 347 -32.10 -5.85 9.91
CA LYS A 347 -32.28 -6.98 10.84
C LYS A 347 -32.98 -8.17 10.19
N LYS A 348 -33.92 -7.93 9.28
CA LYS A 348 -34.64 -9.00 8.56
C LYS A 348 -33.81 -9.52 7.40
N VAL A 349 -33.28 -8.61 6.59
CA VAL A 349 -32.59 -8.95 5.34
C VAL A 349 -31.25 -9.66 5.61
N PHE A 350 -30.51 -9.22 6.63
CA PHE A 350 -29.23 -9.84 6.99
C PHE A 350 -29.35 -10.89 8.12
N ALA A 351 -30.56 -11.25 8.55
CA ALA A 351 -30.78 -12.31 9.53
C ALA A 351 -30.01 -13.61 9.20
N PRO A 352 -29.94 -14.07 7.94
CA PRO A 352 -29.20 -15.30 7.59
C PRO A 352 -27.71 -15.27 7.94
N PHE A 353 -27.09 -14.07 8.04
CA PHE A 353 -25.67 -13.92 8.32
C PHE A 353 -25.32 -13.70 9.80
N THR A 354 -26.32 -13.45 10.65
CA THR A 354 -26.10 -13.01 12.06
C THR A 354 -25.31 -13.99 12.91
N ASN A 355 -25.44 -15.29 12.66
CA ASN A 355 -24.74 -16.34 13.41
C ASN A 355 -23.48 -16.84 12.69
N LEU A 356 -23.09 -16.21 11.57
CA LEU A 356 -21.93 -16.61 10.78
C LEU A 356 -20.76 -15.67 11.04
N ASN A 357 -19.57 -16.24 11.22
CA ASN A 357 -18.34 -15.46 11.19
C ASN A 357 -17.91 -15.23 9.74
N ALA A 358 -18.52 -14.23 9.08
CA ALA A 358 -18.33 -13.99 7.64
C ALA A 358 -16.86 -13.74 7.23
N ILE A 359 -16.03 -13.22 8.15
CA ILE A 359 -14.60 -12.93 7.92
C ILE A 359 -13.74 -14.19 8.01
N GLN A 360 -14.12 -15.15 8.85
CA GLN A 360 -13.39 -16.40 8.98
C GLN A 360 -13.77 -17.34 7.85
N ILE A 361 -12.77 -17.90 7.18
CA ILE A 361 -12.97 -18.85 6.09
C ILE A 361 -12.44 -20.18 6.54
N ASP A 362 -13.34 -21.16 6.53
CA ASP A 362 -13.02 -22.54 6.80
C ASP A 362 -13.71 -23.37 5.71
N PRO A 363 -12.98 -24.21 4.95
CA PRO A 363 -13.54 -25.11 3.95
C PRO A 363 -14.72 -25.95 4.44
N TYR A 364 -14.79 -26.27 5.73
CA TYR A 364 -15.87 -27.05 6.32
C TYR A 364 -17.14 -26.23 6.58
N THR A 365 -17.03 -24.90 6.66
CA THR A 365 -18.15 -23.98 6.97
C THR A 365 -18.68 -23.22 5.75
N ASP A 366 -18.00 -23.29 4.60
CA ASP A 366 -18.39 -22.58 3.38
C ASP A 366 -19.80 -22.91 2.89
N SER A 367 -20.28 -24.14 3.12
CA SER A 367 -21.66 -24.53 2.80
C SER A 367 -22.71 -23.69 3.54
N GLN A 368 -22.42 -23.29 4.79
CA GLN A 368 -23.30 -22.45 5.59
C GLN A 368 -23.32 -21.01 5.06
N TRP A 369 -22.17 -20.50 4.63
CA TRP A 369 -22.07 -19.18 3.98
C TRP A 369 -22.94 -19.12 2.72
N TYR A 370 -22.78 -20.08 1.80
CA TYR A 370 -23.57 -20.10 0.56
C TYR A 370 -25.06 -20.34 0.80
N SER A 371 -25.43 -21.09 1.84
CA SER A 371 -26.83 -21.21 2.27
C SER A 371 -27.39 -19.86 2.73
N ALA A 372 -26.65 -19.09 3.53
CA ALA A 372 -27.06 -17.77 3.98
C ALA A 372 -27.17 -16.76 2.83
N VAL A 373 -26.22 -16.79 1.88
CA VAL A 373 -26.29 -15.97 0.65
C VAL A 373 -27.56 -16.30 -0.14
N ASN A 374 -27.87 -17.58 -0.37
CA ASN A 374 -29.10 -17.98 -1.07
C ASN A 374 -30.37 -17.53 -0.34
N GLN A 375 -30.39 -17.58 0.99
CA GLN A 375 -31.52 -17.07 1.79
C GLN A 375 -31.69 -15.55 1.62
N PHE A 376 -30.60 -14.79 1.65
CA PHE A 376 -30.62 -13.35 1.36
C PHE A 376 -31.13 -13.05 -0.05
N GLU A 377 -30.65 -13.76 -1.07
CA GLU A 377 -31.11 -13.60 -2.45
C GLU A 377 -32.62 -13.85 -2.60
N ASN A 378 -33.14 -14.89 -1.95
CA ASN A 378 -34.57 -15.20 -1.94
C ASN A 378 -35.40 -14.09 -1.26
N LEU A 379 -34.91 -13.53 -0.14
CA LEU A 379 -35.59 -12.41 0.55
C LEU A 379 -35.66 -11.15 -0.33
N MET A 380 -34.61 -10.90 -1.12
CA MET A 380 -34.50 -9.72 -1.98
C MET A 380 -35.23 -9.86 -3.32
N THR A 381 -35.62 -11.07 -3.75
CA THR A 381 -36.15 -11.34 -5.09
C THR A 381 -37.36 -10.47 -5.48
N ASN A 382 -38.30 -10.22 -4.56
CA ASN A 382 -39.47 -9.38 -4.85
C ASN A 382 -39.07 -7.91 -5.02
N THR A 383 -38.22 -7.41 -4.13
CA THR A 383 -37.66 -6.06 -4.22
C THR A 383 -36.84 -5.88 -5.49
N ASP A 384 -36.10 -6.90 -5.91
CA ASP A 384 -35.29 -6.85 -7.12
C ASP A 384 -36.15 -6.64 -8.37
N ARG A 385 -37.35 -7.23 -8.45
CA ARG A 385 -38.28 -6.99 -9.58
C ARG A 385 -38.75 -5.54 -9.63
N ASP A 386 -39.10 -4.97 -8.48
CA ASP A 386 -39.52 -3.57 -8.39
C ASP A 386 -38.38 -2.62 -8.76
N VAL A 387 -37.18 -2.89 -8.24
CA VAL A 387 -35.96 -2.12 -8.53
C VAL A 387 -35.56 -2.25 -10.00
N ALA A 388 -35.65 -3.45 -10.58
CA ALA A 388 -35.39 -3.67 -12.01
C ALA A 388 -36.33 -2.83 -12.89
N LYS A 389 -37.62 -2.76 -12.54
CA LYS A 389 -38.59 -1.92 -13.25
C LYS A 389 -38.19 -0.44 -13.20
N GLN A 390 -37.84 0.08 -12.03
CA GLN A 390 -37.41 1.48 -11.90
C GLN A 390 -36.09 1.78 -12.62
N LEU A 391 -35.12 0.87 -12.53
CA LEU A 391 -33.87 0.99 -13.28
C LEU A 391 -34.12 0.99 -14.78
N ARG A 392 -35.04 0.15 -15.26
CA ARG A 392 -35.44 0.11 -16.67
C ARG A 392 -36.02 1.46 -17.10
N GLU A 393 -36.96 1.99 -16.33
CA GLU A 393 -37.55 3.32 -16.58
C GLU A 393 -36.47 4.41 -16.57
N HIS A 394 -35.56 4.41 -15.59
CA HIS A 394 -34.42 5.33 -15.55
C HIS A 394 -33.55 5.21 -16.80
N PHE A 395 -33.14 4.00 -17.20
CA PHE A 395 -32.33 3.78 -18.39
C PHE A 395 -33.03 4.20 -19.69
N GLN A 396 -34.36 4.07 -19.76
CA GLN A 396 -35.14 4.59 -20.88
C GLN A 396 -35.08 6.12 -20.95
N THR A 397 -35.13 6.83 -19.81
CA THR A 397 -35.02 8.31 -19.80
C THR A 397 -33.65 8.81 -20.26
N ILE A 398 -32.57 8.08 -19.94
CA ILE A 398 -31.19 8.45 -20.32
C ILE A 398 -30.71 7.73 -21.58
N ARG A 399 -31.59 7.05 -22.32
CA ARG A 399 -31.23 6.25 -23.51
C ARG A 399 -30.51 7.07 -24.59
N SER A 400 -30.81 8.36 -24.69
CA SER A 400 -30.15 9.28 -25.62
C SER A 400 -28.76 9.75 -25.17
N ASN A 401 -28.33 9.42 -23.94
CA ASN A 401 -27.03 9.76 -23.38
C ASN A 401 -26.22 8.50 -23.00
N PRO A 402 -25.47 7.92 -23.96
CA PRO A 402 -24.68 6.70 -23.74
C PRO A 402 -23.64 6.83 -22.63
N GLN A 403 -23.03 8.00 -22.46
CA GLN A 403 -22.02 8.21 -21.41
C GLN A 403 -22.65 8.14 -20.01
N GLN A 404 -23.81 8.78 -19.82
CA GLN A 404 -24.54 8.69 -18.56
C GLN A 404 -24.99 7.26 -18.27
N MET A 405 -25.44 6.54 -19.30
CA MET A 405 -25.80 5.12 -19.19
C MET A 405 -24.60 4.29 -18.72
N LEU A 406 -23.40 4.48 -19.28
CA LEU A 406 -22.18 3.80 -18.83
C LEU A 406 -21.83 4.11 -17.37
N VAL A 407 -21.93 5.37 -16.96
CA VAL A 407 -21.68 5.80 -15.57
C VAL A 407 -22.65 5.11 -14.62
N ASP A 408 -23.93 5.07 -14.95
CA ASP A 408 -24.95 4.45 -14.10
C ASP A 408 -24.84 2.93 -14.06
N PHE A 409 -24.52 2.26 -15.19
CA PHE A 409 -24.22 0.83 -15.19
C PHE A 409 -23.01 0.49 -14.31
N LYS A 410 -21.96 1.33 -14.33
CA LYS A 410 -20.80 1.16 -13.44
C LYS A 410 -21.16 1.44 -11.99
N ARG A 411 -21.97 2.46 -11.73
CA ARG A 411 -22.40 2.85 -10.38
C ARG A 411 -23.25 1.79 -9.71
N TYR A 412 -24.14 1.16 -10.47
CA TYR A 412 -25.07 0.13 -9.99
C TYR A 412 -24.61 -1.30 -10.32
N SER A 413 -23.30 -1.52 -10.49
CA SER A 413 -22.76 -2.80 -10.94
C SER A 413 -23.14 -3.98 -10.03
N ASP A 414 -23.07 -3.79 -8.71
CA ASP A 414 -23.42 -4.82 -7.72
C ASP A 414 -24.91 -5.16 -7.77
N LEU A 415 -25.76 -4.16 -7.98
CA LEU A 415 -27.21 -4.34 -8.11
C LEU A 415 -27.58 -5.03 -9.42
N ILE A 416 -26.97 -4.62 -10.53
CA ILE A 416 -27.21 -5.18 -11.88
C ILE A 416 -26.71 -6.63 -11.99
N GLN A 417 -25.72 -7.04 -11.19
CA GLN A 417 -25.24 -8.43 -11.15
C GLN A 417 -26.23 -9.40 -10.50
N ARG A 418 -27.19 -8.92 -9.71
CA ARG A 418 -28.22 -9.77 -9.07
C ARG A 418 -29.05 -10.48 -10.14
N GLU A 419 -29.29 -11.78 -9.95
CA GLU A 419 -29.84 -12.65 -11.00
C GLU A 419 -31.15 -12.11 -11.61
N THR A 420 -32.09 -11.68 -10.78
CA THR A 420 -33.40 -11.15 -11.21
C THR A 420 -33.25 -9.87 -12.04
N ILE A 421 -32.48 -8.89 -11.54
CA ILE A 421 -32.27 -7.59 -12.20
C ILE A 421 -31.50 -7.77 -13.51
N ARG A 422 -30.50 -8.64 -13.49
CA ARG A 422 -29.66 -8.99 -14.63
C ARG A 422 -30.44 -9.54 -15.82
N LYS A 423 -31.42 -10.42 -15.52
CA LYS A 423 -32.34 -10.99 -16.52
C LYS A 423 -33.34 -9.94 -17.02
N ASP A 424 -33.87 -9.14 -16.12
CA ASP A 424 -34.87 -8.11 -16.47
C ASP A 424 -34.28 -6.95 -17.30
N LEU A 425 -33.00 -6.64 -17.14
CA LEU A 425 -32.30 -5.59 -17.90
C LEU A 425 -31.51 -6.13 -19.12
N ALA A 426 -31.82 -7.34 -19.59
CA ALA A 426 -31.09 -7.95 -20.70
C ALA A 426 -31.09 -7.09 -21.98
N SER A 427 -32.24 -6.51 -22.35
CA SER A 427 -32.38 -5.65 -23.52
C SER A 427 -31.54 -4.37 -23.43
N GLU A 428 -31.55 -3.70 -22.28
CA GLU A 428 -30.80 -2.47 -22.03
C GLU A 428 -29.29 -2.73 -22.04
N ARG A 429 -28.89 -3.90 -21.52
CA ARG A 429 -27.49 -4.35 -21.54
C ARG A 429 -27.02 -4.66 -22.96
N GLU A 430 -27.80 -5.37 -23.76
CA GLU A 430 -27.49 -5.65 -25.16
C GLU A 430 -27.37 -4.36 -25.99
N LEU A 431 -28.28 -3.40 -25.76
CA LEU A 431 -28.22 -2.10 -26.40
C LEU A 431 -26.92 -1.36 -26.06
N LEU A 432 -26.56 -1.30 -24.78
CA LEU A 432 -25.32 -0.66 -24.33
C LEU A 432 -24.08 -1.38 -24.85
N LEU A 433 -24.13 -2.71 -24.93
CA LEU A 433 -23.05 -3.52 -25.47
C LEU A 433 -22.84 -3.24 -26.95
N GLY A 434 -23.92 -3.17 -27.75
CA GLY A 434 -23.83 -2.76 -29.15
C GLY A 434 -23.26 -1.35 -29.34
N GLN A 435 -23.66 -0.41 -28.48
CA GLN A 435 -23.10 0.95 -28.50
C GLN A 435 -21.61 0.95 -28.15
N LEU A 436 -21.20 0.21 -27.12
CA LEU A 436 -19.80 0.07 -26.74
C LEU A 436 -18.95 -0.58 -27.84
N GLU A 437 -19.48 -1.58 -28.54
CA GLU A 437 -18.80 -2.18 -29.69
C GLU A 437 -18.57 -1.16 -30.79
N SER A 438 -19.60 -0.35 -31.12
CA SER A 438 -19.45 0.70 -32.12
C SER A 438 -18.42 1.75 -31.68
N ASP A 439 -18.51 2.20 -30.42
CA ASP A 439 -17.59 3.19 -29.85
C ASP A 439 -16.13 2.70 -29.85
N ILE A 440 -15.90 1.44 -29.48
CA ILE A 440 -14.56 0.84 -29.47
C ILE A 440 -14.03 0.75 -30.90
N ARG A 441 -14.87 0.40 -31.89
CA ARG A 441 -14.47 0.40 -33.31
C ARG A 441 -14.07 1.79 -33.77
N THR A 442 -14.91 2.81 -33.52
CA THR A 442 -14.60 4.20 -33.89
C THR A 442 -13.30 4.69 -33.24
N LEU A 443 -13.10 4.44 -31.95
CA LEU A 443 -11.86 4.81 -31.26
C LEU A 443 -10.65 4.06 -31.80
N THR A 444 -10.81 2.79 -32.19
CA THR A 444 -9.75 2.00 -32.80
C THR A 444 -9.39 2.54 -34.19
N ASP A 445 -10.38 2.94 -34.98
CA ASP A 445 -10.17 3.55 -36.30
C ASP A 445 -9.50 4.92 -36.18
N GLU A 446 -9.92 5.77 -35.24
CA GLU A 446 -9.27 7.04 -34.92
C GLU A 446 -7.83 6.84 -34.46
N PHE A 447 -7.59 5.87 -33.58
CA PHE A 447 -6.25 5.50 -33.12
C PHE A 447 -5.37 5.04 -34.28
N ASN A 448 -5.88 4.17 -35.15
CA ASN A 448 -5.19 3.70 -36.34
C ASN A 448 -4.94 4.84 -37.34
N ASN A 449 -5.86 5.78 -37.50
CA ASN A 449 -5.69 6.96 -38.34
C ASN A 449 -4.65 7.93 -37.79
N LEU A 450 -4.55 8.11 -36.46
CA LEU A 450 -3.49 8.90 -35.83
C LEU A 450 -2.11 8.27 -36.02
N ILE A 451 -2.04 6.93 -36.07
CA ILE A 451 -0.82 6.18 -36.39
C ILE A 451 -0.48 6.30 -37.89
N ASN A 452 -1.47 6.05 -38.76
CA ASN A 452 -1.31 5.96 -40.22
C ASN A 452 -1.27 7.30 -40.94
N GLY A 453 -1.83 8.37 -40.37
CA GLY A 453 -1.78 9.74 -40.89
C GLY A 453 -0.36 10.33 -40.93
N ARG A 454 0.65 9.60 -40.45
CA ARG A 454 2.08 9.86 -40.67
C ARG A 454 2.63 9.23 -41.96
N MET A 455 2.00 8.21 -42.52
CA MET A 455 2.54 7.49 -43.68
C MET A 455 2.09 8.05 -45.04
N GLY A 456 1.14 8.98 -45.07
CA GLY A 456 0.55 9.42 -46.33
C GLY A 456 0.23 10.91 -46.41
N VAL A 457 1.22 11.80 -46.34
CA VAL A 457 1.32 12.99 -47.21
C VAL A 457 2.80 13.39 -47.27
N GLY A 458 3.39 13.35 -48.47
CA GLY A 458 4.74 13.82 -48.71
C GLY A 458 4.90 15.30 -48.37
N GLY A 459 5.91 15.62 -47.57
CA GLY A 459 6.30 17.00 -47.29
C GLY A 459 7.08 17.13 -46.00
N LYS A 460 8.41 17.30 -46.10
CA LYS A 460 9.28 17.70 -45.00
C LYS A 460 8.74 18.98 -44.33
N LYS A 461 8.03 18.84 -43.22
CA LYS A 461 7.91 19.91 -42.22
C LYS A 461 8.43 19.37 -40.89
N SER A 462 9.52 19.98 -40.44
CA SER A 462 10.12 19.73 -39.12
C SER A 462 9.05 19.90 -38.04
N ILE A 463 8.78 18.82 -37.30
CA ILE A 463 7.79 18.79 -36.22
C ILE A 463 8.38 19.50 -35.01
N THR A 464 7.79 20.61 -34.58
CA THR A 464 8.17 21.31 -33.34
C THR A 464 7.84 20.45 -32.11
N ARG A 465 8.71 20.48 -31.08
CA ARG A 465 8.57 19.68 -29.83
C ARG A 465 7.18 19.74 -29.17
N GLY A 466 6.43 20.83 -29.33
CA GLY A 466 5.08 21.00 -28.80
C GLY A 466 4.04 20.06 -29.43
N VAL A 467 4.11 19.83 -30.75
CA VAL A 467 3.17 18.96 -31.47
C VAL A 467 3.34 17.50 -31.06
N ASN A 468 4.57 17.08 -30.74
CA ASN A 468 4.85 15.71 -30.30
C ASN A 468 4.24 15.42 -28.91
N ARG A 469 4.23 16.40 -28.00
CA ARG A 469 3.56 16.26 -26.69
C ARG A 469 2.04 16.15 -26.82
N THR A 470 1.42 16.97 -27.66
CA THR A 470 -0.04 16.93 -27.86
C THR A 470 -0.49 15.62 -28.50
N VAL A 471 0.28 15.10 -29.46
CA VAL A 471 -0.02 13.81 -30.12
C VAL A 471 0.19 12.63 -29.16
N ILE A 472 1.28 12.62 -28.38
CA ILE A 472 1.50 11.58 -27.35
C ILE A 472 0.39 11.63 -26.29
N ALA A 473 -0.03 12.82 -25.86
CA ALA A 473 -1.15 12.99 -24.94
C ALA A 473 -2.46 12.45 -25.55
N GLY A 474 -2.74 12.71 -26.83
CA GLY A 474 -3.90 12.18 -27.53
C GLY A 474 -3.89 10.64 -27.66
N LEU A 475 -2.74 10.04 -27.97
CA LEU A 475 -2.59 8.58 -28.04
C LEU A 475 -2.75 7.92 -26.66
N LEU A 476 -2.20 8.53 -25.61
CA LEU A 476 -2.37 8.06 -24.23
C LEU A 476 -3.82 8.16 -23.77
N ASP A 477 -4.52 9.24 -24.12
CA ASP A 477 -5.93 9.42 -23.76
C ASP A 477 -6.83 8.42 -24.51
N ALA A 478 -6.65 8.26 -25.82
CA ALA A 478 -7.37 7.27 -26.61
C ALA A 478 -7.15 5.84 -26.08
N SER A 479 -5.91 5.48 -25.72
CA SER A 479 -5.59 4.18 -25.13
C SER A 479 -6.32 3.94 -23.80
N ARG A 480 -6.32 4.93 -22.90
CA ARG A 480 -7.05 4.86 -21.61
C ARG A 480 -8.56 4.75 -21.80
N GLN A 481 -9.12 5.47 -22.77
CA GLN A 481 -10.54 5.40 -23.09
C GLN A 481 -10.93 4.02 -23.61
N ILE A 482 -10.12 3.44 -24.51
CA ILE A 482 -10.30 2.06 -25.00
C ILE A 482 -10.24 1.07 -23.85
N GLU A 483 -9.21 1.13 -23.00
CA GLU A 483 -9.05 0.22 -21.86
C GLU A 483 -10.27 0.27 -20.91
N THR A 484 -10.77 1.46 -20.64
CA THR A 484 -11.95 1.67 -19.79
C THR A 484 -13.21 1.07 -20.42
N LYS A 485 -13.46 1.33 -21.71
CA LYS A 485 -14.62 0.80 -22.43
C LYS A 485 -14.55 -0.72 -22.56
N VAL A 486 -13.36 -1.30 -22.77
CA VAL A 486 -13.16 -2.76 -22.81
C VAL A 486 -13.46 -3.41 -21.45
N LYS A 487 -13.03 -2.81 -20.34
CA LYS A 487 -13.37 -3.32 -18.99
C LYS A 487 -14.89 -3.38 -18.77
N ILE A 488 -15.62 -2.32 -19.16
CA ILE A 488 -17.08 -2.28 -19.06
C ILE A 488 -17.73 -3.28 -20.02
N PHE A 489 -17.22 -3.40 -21.25
CA PHE A 489 -17.67 -4.38 -22.22
C PHE A 489 -17.54 -5.81 -21.70
N CYS A 490 -16.38 -6.18 -21.15
CA CYS A 490 -16.18 -7.47 -20.50
C CYS A 490 -17.15 -7.68 -19.35
N PHE A 491 -17.34 -6.67 -18.48
CA PHE A 491 -18.33 -6.75 -17.41
C PHE A 491 -19.74 -7.03 -17.96
N LEU A 492 -20.20 -6.30 -18.98
CA LEU A 492 -21.52 -6.50 -19.55
C LEU A 492 -21.66 -7.86 -20.24
N LYS A 493 -20.60 -8.35 -20.90
CA LYS A 493 -20.60 -9.58 -21.69
C LYS A 493 -20.50 -10.85 -20.86
N PHE A 494 -19.64 -10.89 -19.84
CA PHE A 494 -19.47 -12.06 -18.96
C PHE A 494 -20.53 -12.16 -17.85
N THR A 495 -21.45 -11.20 -17.81
CA THR A 495 -22.63 -11.19 -16.94
C THR A 495 -23.89 -11.65 -17.71
N ILE A 496 -23.78 -11.98 -19.01
CA ILE A 496 -24.82 -12.65 -19.83
C ILE A 496 -24.66 -14.15 -19.58
#